data_AF-A0A969TNN6-F1
#
_entry.id   AF-A0A969TNN6-F1
#
_cell.length_a   1.000
_cell.length_b   1.000
_cell.length_c   1.000
_cell.angle_alpha   90.00
_cell.angle_beta   90.00
_cell.angle_gamma   90.00
#
_symmetry.space_group_name_H-M   'P 1'
#
loop_
_entity.id
_entity.type
_entity.pdbx_description
1 polymer ?
#
loop_
_entity_poly.entity_id
_entity_poly.type
_entity_poly.pdbx_seq_one_letter_code
_entity_poly.pdbx_strand_id
1 'polypeptide(L)'
;MNSFPNLMNRLRSQKNYLLQESSNYWRFYKQVVVRPTEIINQKEILIAGLRRTGNHAIIGWIRAQHPDKAWHLNHPPAGQNPYQFLYSHFKKPEFREEAIGNFSKKSLLLISYEDQKLEKIGSEKFEKFHDIYVGASANRFDVLILRDPFNLIASRLQSNMSKIDDGSAGQAIALWKSYAREFLGETQFLTHNKLCVNFNQWHYSQQYRQELATSLEIEFTDAGREQIKGYGGGSSFDGCKLDGRASELDILNRWQSFENIDSFWQLLKDEELVNYAERIFDRETLPFDRLK
;
A
#
# COMPACT_ATOMS: atom_id res chain seq x y z
N MET A 1 -1.28 23.23 30.14
CA MET A 1 -2.56 23.94 29.93
C MET A 1 -3.01 23.73 28.50
N ASN A 2 -4.04 22.92 28.25
CA ASN A 2 -4.64 22.81 26.92
C ASN A 2 -5.47 24.08 26.68
N SER A 3 -5.12 24.87 25.66
CA SER A 3 -5.86 26.08 25.32
C SER A 3 -7.31 25.73 24.91
N PHE A 4 -8.28 26.53 25.36
CA PHE A 4 -9.71 26.37 25.06
C PHE A 4 -10.04 26.13 23.56
N PRO A 5 -9.34 26.74 22.58
CA PRO A 5 -9.50 26.43 21.16
C PRO A 5 -9.19 24.97 20.79
N ASN A 6 -8.21 24.35 21.44
CA ASN A 6 -7.84 22.95 21.20
C ASN A 6 -8.93 21.99 21.72
N LEU A 7 -9.61 22.34 22.81
CA LEU A 7 -10.74 21.56 23.32
C LEU A 7 -11.94 21.65 22.36
N MET A 8 -12.28 22.84 21.88
CA MET A 8 -13.40 23.03 20.94
C MET A 8 -13.17 22.34 19.60
N ASN A 9 -11.94 22.35 19.09
CA ASN A 9 -11.60 21.61 17.86
C ASN A 9 -11.70 20.10 18.07
N ARG A 10 -11.28 19.58 19.23
CA ARG A 10 -11.46 18.15 19.58
C ARG A 10 -12.94 17.75 19.67
N LEU A 11 -13.76 18.56 20.34
CA LEU A 11 -15.20 18.31 20.47
C LEU A 11 -15.91 18.33 19.11
N ARG A 12 -15.55 19.28 18.23
CA ARG A 12 -16.07 19.32 16.85
C ARG A 12 -15.66 18.09 16.06
N SER A 13 -14.41 17.67 16.17
CA SER A 13 -13.91 16.44 15.53
C SER A 13 -14.66 15.20 16.01
N GLN A 14 -14.88 15.07 17.33
CA GLN A 14 -15.62 13.95 17.92
C GLN A 14 -17.10 13.95 17.50
N LYS A 15 -17.76 15.11 17.51
CA LYS A 15 -19.14 15.23 17.03
C LYS A 15 -19.26 14.79 15.57
N ASN A 16 -18.36 15.26 14.72
CA ASN A 16 -18.36 14.89 13.31
C ASN A 16 -18.12 13.39 13.13
N TYR A 17 -17.16 12.80 13.85
CA TYR A 17 -16.92 11.37 13.83
C TYR A 17 -18.16 10.56 14.23
N LEU A 18 -18.84 10.92 15.31
CA LEU A 18 -20.05 10.22 15.77
C LEU A 18 -21.21 10.32 14.77
N LEU A 19 -21.41 11.48 14.15
CA LEU A 19 -22.42 11.67 13.10
C LEU A 19 -22.11 10.84 11.85
N GLN A 20 -20.82 10.67 11.54
CA GLN A 20 -20.37 9.87 10.42
C GLN A 20 -20.56 8.38 10.67
N GLU A 21 -20.15 7.89 11.85
CA GLU A 21 -20.39 6.50 12.23
C GLU A 21 -21.89 6.18 12.24
N SER A 22 -22.72 7.02 12.85
CA SER A 22 -24.18 6.79 12.87
C SER A 22 -24.78 6.75 11.46
N SER A 23 -24.32 7.61 10.55
CA SER A 23 -24.70 7.58 9.15
C SER A 23 -24.27 6.28 8.45
N ASN A 24 -23.04 5.81 8.71
CA ASN A 24 -22.53 4.54 8.18
C ASN A 24 -23.38 3.35 8.66
N TYR A 25 -23.71 3.28 9.96
CA TYR A 25 -24.57 2.24 10.51
C TYR A 25 -25.99 2.28 9.95
N TRP A 26 -26.55 3.47 9.74
CA TRP A 26 -27.86 3.63 9.11
C TRP A 26 -27.85 3.15 7.65
N ARG A 27 -26.81 3.49 6.90
CA ARG A 27 -26.62 3.00 5.52
C ARG A 27 -26.41 1.49 5.48
N PHE A 28 -25.67 0.94 6.44
CA PHE A 28 -25.51 -0.51 6.61
C PHE A 28 -26.85 -1.18 6.82
N TYR A 29 -27.64 -0.68 7.77
CA TYR A 29 -28.97 -1.22 8.02
C TYR A 29 -29.85 -1.17 6.75
N LYS A 30 -29.85 -0.04 6.03
CA LYS A 30 -30.56 0.10 4.76
C LYS A 30 -30.12 -0.92 3.70
N GLN A 31 -28.82 -1.15 3.54
CA GLN A 31 -28.30 -2.14 2.60
C GLN A 31 -28.60 -3.59 3.00
N VAL A 32 -28.61 -3.90 4.30
CA VAL A 32 -29.00 -5.23 4.79
C VAL A 32 -30.46 -5.52 4.43
N VAL A 33 -31.32 -4.50 4.52
CA VAL A 33 -32.75 -4.60 4.15
C VAL A 33 -32.95 -4.61 2.64
N VAL A 34 -32.22 -3.77 1.91
CA VAL A 34 -32.26 -3.64 0.44
C VAL A 34 -30.85 -3.87 -0.08
N ARG A 35 -30.52 -5.13 -0.41
CA ARG A 35 -29.18 -5.46 -0.91
C ARG A 35 -28.96 -4.75 -2.25
N PRO A 36 -27.97 -3.83 -2.35
CA PRO A 36 -27.63 -3.26 -3.64
C PRO A 36 -27.10 -4.38 -4.55
N THR A 37 -27.77 -4.60 -5.67
CA THR A 37 -27.39 -5.60 -6.68
C THR A 37 -26.49 -5.02 -7.76
N GLU A 38 -26.34 -3.69 -7.78
CA GLU A 38 -25.57 -2.99 -8.79
C GLU A 38 -24.07 -3.05 -8.47
N ILE A 39 -23.31 -3.58 -9.43
CA ILE A 39 -21.85 -3.52 -9.40
C ILE A 39 -21.39 -2.10 -9.71
N ILE A 40 -20.69 -1.50 -8.76
CA ILE A 40 -20.10 -0.17 -8.85
C ILE A 40 -18.69 -0.25 -9.43
N ASN A 41 -17.87 -1.19 -8.93
CA ASN A 41 -16.50 -1.39 -9.38
C ASN A 41 -16.38 -2.72 -10.12
N GLN A 42 -15.99 -2.71 -11.40
CA GLN A 42 -15.78 -3.96 -12.14
C GLN A 42 -14.58 -4.73 -11.59
N LYS A 43 -13.51 -4.00 -11.24
CA LYS A 43 -12.34 -4.53 -10.56
C LYS A 43 -11.93 -3.61 -9.43
N GLU A 44 -11.66 -4.19 -8.27
CA GLU A 44 -11.07 -3.51 -7.13
C GLU A 44 -9.77 -4.20 -6.75
N ILE A 45 -8.72 -3.40 -6.59
CA ILE A 45 -7.42 -3.88 -6.13
C ILE A 45 -7.01 -3.07 -4.90
N LEU A 46 -6.98 -3.74 -3.76
CA LEU A 46 -6.35 -3.25 -2.56
C LEU A 46 -4.85 -3.54 -2.65
N ILE A 47 -4.02 -2.55 -2.36
CA ILE A 47 -2.56 -2.67 -2.48
C ILE A 47 -1.93 -2.30 -1.14
N ALA A 48 -1.26 -3.24 -0.49
CA ALA A 48 -0.55 -3.03 0.76
C ALA A 48 0.96 -3.15 0.53
N GLY A 49 1.72 -2.19 1.05
CA GLY A 49 3.18 -2.25 1.06
C GLY A 49 3.78 -1.34 2.12
N LEU A 50 5.09 -1.39 2.32
CA LEU A 50 5.78 -0.39 3.14
C LEU A 50 6.19 0.81 2.26
N ARG A 51 6.34 2.00 2.85
CA ARG A 51 6.93 3.13 2.11
C ARG A 51 8.35 2.80 1.68
N ARG A 52 8.69 3.19 0.44
CA ARG A 52 9.93 2.84 -0.31
C ARG A 52 10.03 1.39 -0.78
N THR A 53 8.97 0.60 -0.69
CA THR A 53 8.91 -0.73 -1.30
C THR A 53 8.74 -0.70 -2.82
N GLY A 54 8.36 0.45 -3.40
CA GLY A 54 8.09 0.57 -4.84
C GLY A 54 6.61 0.54 -5.21
N ASN A 55 5.71 0.72 -4.23
CA ASN A 55 4.25 0.70 -4.42
C ASN A 55 3.80 1.56 -5.59
N HIS A 56 4.28 2.80 -5.70
CA HIS A 56 3.89 3.71 -6.78
C HIS A 56 4.30 3.22 -8.18
N ALA A 57 5.41 2.49 -8.30
CA ALA A 57 5.86 1.94 -9.57
C ALA A 57 4.94 0.79 -10.01
N ILE A 58 4.64 -0.14 -9.11
CA ILE A 58 3.69 -1.24 -9.38
C ILE A 58 2.27 -0.70 -9.63
N ILE A 59 1.79 0.25 -8.83
CA ILE A 59 0.49 0.93 -9.06
C ILE A 59 0.49 1.62 -10.42
N GLY A 60 1.56 2.30 -10.80
CA GLY A 60 1.71 2.93 -12.11
C GLY A 60 1.60 1.92 -13.25
N TRP A 61 2.34 0.81 -13.13
CA TRP A 61 2.31 -0.30 -14.07
C TRP A 61 0.93 -0.95 -14.20
N ILE A 62 0.25 -1.30 -13.09
CA ILE A 62 -1.12 -1.84 -13.10
C ILE A 62 -2.08 -0.87 -13.81
N ARG A 63 -1.99 0.43 -13.52
CA ARG A 63 -2.85 1.44 -14.14
C ARG A 63 -2.63 1.53 -15.64
N ALA A 64 -1.40 1.39 -16.09
CA ALA A 64 -1.04 1.48 -17.51
C ALA A 64 -1.46 0.23 -18.31
N GLN A 65 -1.68 -0.91 -17.63
CA GLN A 65 -2.28 -2.10 -18.25
C GLN A 65 -3.80 -1.98 -18.44
N HIS A 66 -4.45 -1.03 -17.76
CA HIS A 66 -5.90 -0.91 -17.79
C HIS A 66 -6.32 0.15 -18.85
N PRO A 67 -7.23 -0.18 -19.78
CA PRO A 67 -7.57 0.73 -20.89
C PRO A 67 -8.28 2.00 -20.43
N ASP A 68 -9.13 1.90 -19.41
CA ASP A 68 -9.84 3.05 -18.85
C ASP A 68 -9.09 3.71 -17.70
N LYS A 69 -9.50 4.95 -17.39
CA LYS A 69 -9.01 5.69 -16.24
C LYS A 69 -9.33 4.97 -14.91
N ALA A 70 -8.30 4.43 -14.30
CA ALA A 70 -8.36 3.90 -12.93
C ALA A 70 -8.56 5.01 -11.88
N TRP A 71 -9.44 4.77 -10.92
CA TRP A 71 -9.58 5.56 -9.71
C TRP A 71 -8.58 5.08 -8.66
N HIS A 72 -7.81 5.99 -8.06
CA HIS A 72 -6.79 5.63 -7.08
C HIS A 72 -6.97 6.42 -5.78
N LEU A 73 -7.32 5.71 -4.71
CA LEU A 73 -7.41 6.22 -3.35
C LEU A 73 -6.06 6.01 -2.65
N ASN A 74 -5.25 7.05 -2.65
CA ASN A 74 -3.88 6.98 -2.14
C ASN A 74 -3.83 7.18 -0.62
N HIS A 75 -3.48 6.11 0.11
CA HIS A 75 -3.16 6.13 1.53
C HIS A 75 -4.25 6.65 2.47
N PRO A 76 -5.53 6.21 2.33
CA PRO A 76 -6.51 6.44 3.38
C PRO A 76 -6.14 5.61 4.65
N PRO A 77 -6.60 6.00 5.84
CA PRO A 77 -6.50 5.15 7.03
C PRO A 77 -7.29 3.85 6.84
N ALA A 78 -6.66 2.72 7.15
CA ALA A 78 -7.28 1.42 7.11
C ALA A 78 -8.43 1.30 8.12
N GLY A 79 -9.45 0.51 7.76
CA GLY A 79 -10.63 0.30 8.61
C GLY A 79 -11.64 1.45 8.62
N GLN A 80 -11.46 2.47 7.78
CA GLN A 80 -12.35 3.65 7.69
C GLN A 80 -12.89 3.83 6.28
N ASN A 81 -13.95 4.63 6.13
CA ASN A 81 -14.45 5.03 4.82
C ASN A 81 -13.39 5.90 4.11
N PRO A 82 -12.79 5.43 2.99
CA PRO A 82 -11.67 6.11 2.37
C PRO A 82 -12.10 7.43 1.72
N TYR A 83 -13.30 7.51 1.12
CA TYR A 83 -13.79 8.74 0.52
C TYR A 83 -14.09 9.82 1.55
N GLN A 84 -14.61 9.43 2.71
CA GLN A 84 -14.84 10.36 3.82
C GLN A 84 -13.53 10.98 4.32
N PHE A 85 -12.50 10.15 4.49
CA PHE A 85 -11.17 10.64 4.82
C PHE A 85 -10.65 11.59 3.74
N LEU A 86 -10.67 11.19 2.47
CA LEU A 86 -10.15 11.99 1.37
C LEU A 86 -10.91 13.31 1.18
N TYR A 87 -12.23 13.31 1.32
CA TYR A 87 -13.03 14.54 1.28
C TYR A 87 -12.67 15.48 2.43
N SER A 88 -12.40 14.97 3.63
CA SER A 88 -12.02 15.81 4.75
C SER A 88 -10.69 16.55 4.53
N HIS A 89 -9.78 15.99 3.72
CA HIS A 89 -8.46 16.57 3.42
C HIS A 89 -8.43 17.41 2.14
N PHE A 90 -9.08 16.97 1.06
CA PHE A 90 -8.99 17.61 -0.26
C PHE A 90 -10.23 18.39 -0.68
N LYS A 91 -11.37 18.22 0.01
CA LYS A 91 -12.64 18.94 -0.23
C LYS A 91 -13.16 18.87 -1.68
N LYS A 92 -12.87 17.78 -2.40
CA LYS A 92 -13.36 17.56 -3.76
C LYS A 92 -14.81 17.07 -3.79
N PRO A 93 -15.71 17.63 -4.62
CA PRO A 93 -17.11 17.23 -4.68
C PRO A 93 -17.31 15.74 -4.97
N GLU A 94 -16.47 15.15 -5.81
CA GLU A 94 -16.58 13.74 -6.19
C GLU A 94 -16.39 12.84 -4.96
N PHE A 95 -15.43 13.16 -4.08
CA PHE A 95 -15.24 12.41 -2.83
C PHE A 95 -16.40 12.60 -1.86
N ARG A 96 -17.10 13.73 -1.88
CA ARG A 96 -18.28 13.94 -1.05
C ARG A 96 -19.41 13.00 -1.45
N GLU A 97 -19.70 12.92 -2.75
CA GLU A 97 -20.76 12.08 -3.29
C GLU A 97 -20.47 10.60 -3.02
N GLU A 98 -19.24 10.15 -3.27
CA GLU A 98 -18.82 8.78 -2.94
C GLU A 98 -18.90 8.49 -1.43
N ALA A 99 -18.49 9.45 -0.58
CA ALA A 99 -18.53 9.28 0.87
C ALA A 99 -19.96 9.09 1.42
N ILE A 100 -20.97 9.68 0.79
CA ILE A 100 -22.39 9.52 1.17
C ILE A 100 -23.09 8.37 0.44
N GLY A 101 -22.41 7.69 -0.48
CA GLY A 101 -22.90 6.50 -1.18
C GLY A 101 -23.48 6.73 -2.57
N ASN A 102 -23.36 7.95 -3.10
CA ASN A 102 -23.70 8.25 -4.49
C ASN A 102 -22.52 7.85 -5.38
N PHE A 103 -22.29 6.55 -5.48
CA PHE A 103 -21.11 6.02 -6.14
C PHE A 103 -21.18 6.17 -7.66
N SER A 104 -20.08 6.62 -8.26
CA SER A 104 -19.86 6.56 -9.71
C SER A 104 -19.37 5.17 -10.12
N LYS A 105 -19.74 4.70 -11.32
CA LYS A 105 -19.24 3.44 -11.87
C LYS A 105 -17.76 3.53 -12.23
N LYS A 106 -17.01 2.48 -11.91
CA LYS A 106 -15.57 2.40 -12.13
C LYS A 106 -15.23 1.06 -12.76
N SER A 107 -14.43 1.07 -13.83
CA SER A 107 -13.86 -0.18 -14.34
C SER A 107 -12.73 -0.68 -13.44
N LEU A 108 -11.91 0.23 -12.88
CA LEU A 108 -10.87 -0.11 -11.91
C LEU A 108 -10.82 0.88 -10.74
N LEU A 109 -10.97 0.35 -9.52
CA LEU A 109 -10.73 1.02 -8.25
C LEU A 109 -9.44 0.47 -7.61
N LEU A 110 -8.51 1.36 -7.28
CA LEU A 110 -7.28 1.04 -6.56
C LEU A 110 -7.30 1.72 -5.19
N ILE A 111 -7.03 0.96 -4.13
CA ILE A 111 -6.90 1.50 -2.77
C ILE A 111 -5.53 1.12 -2.25
N SER A 112 -4.64 2.09 -2.05
CA SER A 112 -3.27 1.78 -1.62
C SER A 112 -3.01 2.17 -0.18
N TYR A 113 -2.47 1.25 0.62
CA TYR A 113 -2.06 1.44 2.00
C TYR A 113 -0.54 1.32 2.10
N GLU A 114 0.08 2.27 2.79
CA GLU A 114 1.52 2.23 3.06
C GLU A 114 1.77 2.30 4.56
N ASP A 115 2.74 1.54 5.09
CA ASP A 115 3.12 1.60 6.51
C ASP A 115 1.94 1.38 7.50
N GLN A 116 0.91 0.62 7.09
CA GLN A 116 -0.24 0.29 7.94
C GLN A 116 -0.28 -1.19 8.31
N LYS A 117 -0.80 -1.51 9.50
CA LYS A 117 -0.92 -2.90 9.95
C LYS A 117 -1.95 -3.66 9.12
N LEU A 118 -1.60 -4.86 8.66
CA LEU A 118 -2.48 -5.71 7.84
C LEU A 118 -3.79 -6.07 8.56
N GLU A 119 -3.75 -6.28 9.88
CA GLU A 119 -4.93 -6.51 10.72
C GLU A 119 -6.02 -5.42 10.59
N LYS A 120 -5.61 -4.17 10.31
CA LYS A 120 -6.53 -3.05 10.13
C LYS A 120 -7.04 -2.96 8.69
N ILE A 121 -6.17 -3.32 7.74
CA ILE A 121 -6.48 -3.32 6.30
C ILE A 121 -7.56 -4.37 6.04
N GLY A 122 -7.30 -5.63 6.39
CA GLY A 122 -8.22 -6.75 6.26
C GLY A 122 -9.16 -6.93 7.46
N SER A 123 -9.53 -5.85 8.15
CA SER A 123 -10.36 -5.96 9.35
C SER A 123 -11.79 -6.41 9.03
N GLU A 124 -12.37 -7.25 9.87
CA GLU A 124 -13.78 -7.67 9.76
C GLU A 124 -14.75 -6.46 9.72
N LYS A 125 -14.41 -5.38 10.44
CA LYS A 125 -15.18 -4.13 10.38
C LYS A 125 -15.16 -3.56 8.97
N PHE A 126 -14.00 -3.46 8.32
CA PHE A 126 -13.93 -2.92 6.97
C PHE A 126 -14.72 -3.80 5.99
N GLU A 127 -14.52 -5.11 6.05
CA GLU A 127 -15.24 -6.06 5.19
C GLU A 127 -16.76 -5.98 5.37
N LYS A 128 -17.24 -5.86 6.61
CA LYS A 128 -18.67 -5.69 6.90
C LYS A 128 -19.26 -4.42 6.30
N PHE A 129 -18.49 -3.34 6.23
CA PHE A 129 -18.93 -2.03 5.72
C PHE A 129 -18.47 -1.75 4.29
N HIS A 130 -17.82 -2.71 3.64
CA HIS A 130 -17.15 -2.55 2.36
C HIS A 130 -18.03 -1.85 1.31
N ASP A 131 -19.20 -2.41 1.00
CA ASP A 131 -20.09 -1.91 -0.05
C ASP A 131 -20.71 -0.54 0.28
N ILE A 132 -20.66 -0.11 1.54
CA ILE A 132 -21.09 1.23 1.99
C ILE A 132 -19.96 2.23 1.86
N TYR A 133 -18.73 1.75 1.97
CA TYR A 133 -17.55 2.58 1.88
C TYR A 133 -17.12 2.79 0.45
N VAL A 134 -17.16 1.75 -0.39
CA VAL A 134 -16.60 1.82 -1.74
C VAL A 134 -17.53 1.34 -2.86
N GLY A 135 -18.72 0.86 -2.52
CA GLY A 135 -19.66 0.27 -3.47
C GLY A 135 -19.32 -1.19 -3.76
N ALA A 136 -20.31 -1.94 -4.25
CA ALA A 136 -20.12 -3.36 -4.56
C ALA A 136 -19.13 -3.54 -5.73
N SER A 137 -18.25 -4.53 -5.59
CA SER A 137 -17.19 -4.83 -6.56
C SER A 137 -17.40 -6.22 -7.16
N ALA A 138 -17.28 -6.36 -8.48
CA ALA A 138 -17.45 -7.66 -9.15
C ALA A 138 -16.26 -8.59 -8.87
N ASN A 139 -15.04 -8.06 -9.00
CA ASN A 139 -13.81 -8.79 -8.70
C ASN A 139 -12.94 -7.98 -7.72
N ARG A 140 -12.47 -8.64 -6.66
CA ARG A 140 -11.61 -8.04 -5.63
C ARG A 140 -10.28 -8.77 -5.57
N PHE A 141 -9.19 -8.01 -5.45
CA PHE A 141 -7.84 -8.52 -5.32
C PHE A 141 -7.11 -7.80 -4.19
N ASP A 142 -6.38 -8.55 -3.40
CA ASP A 142 -5.46 -8.04 -2.39
C ASP A 142 -4.01 -8.24 -2.85
N VAL A 143 -3.34 -7.15 -3.19
CA VAL A 143 -1.94 -7.16 -3.64
C VAL A 143 -1.04 -6.76 -2.47
N LEU A 144 -0.19 -7.69 -2.04
CA LEU A 144 0.82 -7.47 -1.00
C LEU A 144 2.19 -7.30 -1.64
N ILE A 145 2.76 -6.11 -1.59
CA ILE A 145 4.08 -5.84 -2.15
C ILE A 145 5.13 -5.92 -1.05
N LEU A 146 6.16 -6.72 -1.28
CA LEU A 146 7.32 -6.80 -0.42
C LEU A 146 8.62 -6.58 -1.20
N ARG A 147 9.54 -5.86 -0.59
CA ARG A 147 10.90 -5.63 -1.07
C ARG A 147 11.87 -6.14 -0.03
N ASP A 148 13.05 -6.56 -0.45
CA ASP A 148 14.06 -7.05 0.46
C ASP A 148 14.36 -6.02 1.57
N PRO A 149 14.62 -6.48 2.81
CA PRO A 149 14.72 -5.58 3.94
C PRO A 149 15.99 -4.73 3.88
N PHE A 150 17.07 -5.21 3.24
CA PHE A 150 18.33 -4.47 3.11
C PHE A 150 18.11 -3.16 2.33
N ASN A 151 17.56 -3.26 1.12
CA ASN A 151 17.29 -2.10 0.28
C ASN A 151 16.13 -1.25 0.76
N LEU A 152 15.12 -1.86 1.39
CA LEU A 152 14.02 -1.11 1.98
C LEU A 152 14.52 -0.22 3.11
N ILE A 153 15.24 -0.77 4.08
CA ILE A 153 15.75 -0.01 5.23
C ILE A 153 16.77 1.01 4.78
N ALA A 154 17.72 0.65 3.91
CA ALA A 154 18.67 1.61 3.33
C ALA A 154 17.95 2.80 2.67
N SER A 155 16.90 2.53 1.90
CA SER A 155 16.09 3.59 1.28
C SER A 155 15.32 4.44 2.29
N ARG A 156 14.86 3.88 3.41
CA ARG A 156 14.16 4.67 4.44
C ARG A 156 15.14 5.57 5.20
N LEU A 157 16.35 5.06 5.48
CA LEU A 157 17.43 5.83 6.10
C LEU A 157 17.90 6.98 5.21
N GLN A 158 18.23 6.71 3.94
CA GLN A 158 18.64 7.75 2.96
C GLN A 158 17.59 8.85 2.78
N SER A 159 16.30 8.52 2.93
CA SER A 159 15.20 9.49 2.80
C SER A 159 14.79 10.15 4.12
N ASN A 160 15.54 9.93 5.21
CA ASN A 160 15.23 10.40 6.56
C ASN A 160 13.83 9.99 7.08
N MET A 161 13.21 8.97 6.49
CA MET A 161 11.93 8.42 6.98
C MET A 161 12.12 7.44 8.13
N SER A 162 13.34 6.93 8.28
CA SER A 162 13.76 6.17 9.44
C SER A 162 15.15 6.64 9.86
N LYS A 163 15.46 6.41 11.13
CA LYS A 163 16.79 6.55 11.71
C LYS A 163 17.10 5.31 12.53
N ILE A 164 18.38 5.01 12.66
CA ILE A 164 18.87 3.84 13.38
C ILE A 164 18.63 4.00 14.88
N ASP A 165 18.78 5.22 15.41
CA ASP A 165 18.87 5.54 16.83
C ASP A 165 17.55 5.96 17.50
N ASP A 166 16.52 6.32 16.73
CA ASP A 166 15.22 6.78 17.27
C ASP A 166 14.13 5.69 17.32
N GLY A 167 14.51 4.44 16.99
CA GLY A 167 13.61 3.28 16.97
C GLY A 167 12.68 3.20 15.76
N SER A 168 12.65 4.20 14.87
CA SER A 168 11.79 4.17 13.67
C SER A 168 12.19 3.10 12.66
N ALA A 169 13.49 2.79 12.53
CA ALA A 169 13.96 1.69 11.68
C ALA A 169 13.55 0.32 12.26
N GLY A 170 13.62 0.16 13.59
CA GLY A 170 13.12 -1.04 14.28
C GLY A 170 11.61 -1.24 14.10
N GLN A 171 10.82 -0.16 14.15
CA GLN A 171 9.39 -0.22 13.85
C GLN A 171 9.11 -0.62 12.39
N ALA A 172 9.91 -0.11 11.44
CA ALA A 172 9.80 -0.51 10.04
C ALA A 172 10.12 -2.00 9.84
N ILE A 173 11.13 -2.53 10.54
CA ILE A 173 11.47 -3.97 10.54
C ILE A 173 10.33 -4.79 11.14
N ALA A 174 9.80 -4.40 12.29
CA ALA A 174 8.68 -5.11 12.91
C ALA A 174 7.47 -5.18 11.98
N LEU A 175 7.16 -4.07 11.29
CA LEU A 175 6.09 -4.04 10.30
C LEU A 175 6.42 -4.89 9.06
N TRP A 176 7.65 -4.84 8.57
CA TRP A 176 8.10 -5.68 7.47
C TRP A 176 7.93 -7.17 7.80
N LYS A 177 8.30 -7.60 9.00
CA LYS A 177 8.11 -9.00 9.46
C LYS A 177 6.63 -9.38 9.51
N SER A 178 5.75 -8.46 9.90
CA SER A 178 4.29 -8.69 9.81
C SER A 178 3.84 -8.90 8.37
N TYR A 179 4.42 -8.19 7.40
CA TYR A 179 4.08 -8.36 5.98
C TYR A 179 4.67 -9.66 5.43
N ALA A 180 5.89 -10.04 5.83
CA ALA A 180 6.51 -11.29 5.43
C ALA A 180 5.72 -12.52 5.89
N ARG A 181 5.17 -12.50 7.11
CA ARG A 181 4.25 -13.54 7.61
C ARG A 181 3.04 -13.72 6.71
N GLU A 182 2.38 -12.63 6.33
CA GLU A 182 1.25 -12.67 5.39
C GLU A 182 1.69 -13.15 4.01
N PHE A 183 2.85 -12.70 3.54
CA PHE A 183 3.42 -13.07 2.24
C PHE A 183 3.64 -14.58 2.13
N LEU A 184 4.09 -15.20 3.21
CA LEU A 184 4.36 -16.64 3.31
C LEU A 184 3.13 -17.47 3.74
N GLY A 185 1.97 -16.82 3.89
CA GLY A 185 0.71 -17.48 4.25
C GLY A 185 0.58 -17.88 5.72
N GLU A 186 1.48 -17.42 6.60
CA GLU A 186 1.43 -17.66 8.05
C GLU A 186 0.30 -16.84 8.72
N THR A 187 -0.15 -15.78 8.07
CA THR A 187 -1.38 -15.04 8.38
C THR A 187 -2.28 -14.93 7.16
N GLN A 188 -3.55 -14.62 7.37
CA GLN A 188 -4.58 -14.53 6.32
C GLN A 188 -5.46 -13.28 6.51
N PHE A 189 -4.84 -12.13 6.74
CA PHE A 189 -5.57 -10.86 6.85
C PHE A 189 -6.12 -10.42 5.49
N LEU A 190 -5.39 -10.71 4.42
CA LEU A 190 -5.78 -10.40 3.05
C LEU A 190 -6.40 -11.66 2.43
N THR A 191 -7.68 -11.59 2.09
CA THR A 191 -8.52 -12.77 1.81
C THR A 191 -9.10 -12.79 0.39
N HIS A 192 -9.00 -11.69 -0.37
CA HIS A 192 -9.59 -11.58 -1.71
C HIS A 192 -8.53 -11.81 -2.78
N ASN A 193 -8.57 -12.95 -3.47
CA ASN A 193 -7.66 -13.29 -4.59
C ASN A 193 -6.22 -12.77 -4.38
N LYS A 194 -5.65 -13.10 -3.21
CA LYS A 194 -4.41 -12.49 -2.73
C LYS A 194 -3.24 -12.77 -3.68
N LEU A 195 -2.50 -11.72 -4.02
CA LEU A 195 -1.30 -11.79 -4.83
C LEU A 195 -0.11 -11.17 -4.10
N CYS A 196 0.89 -12.00 -3.81
CA CYS A 196 2.12 -11.60 -3.17
C CYS A 196 3.15 -11.20 -4.24
N VAL A 197 3.55 -9.92 -4.24
CA VAL A 197 4.48 -9.35 -5.23
C VAL A 197 5.86 -9.19 -4.63
N ASN A 198 6.81 -9.99 -5.12
CA ASN A 198 8.23 -9.78 -4.89
C ASN A 198 8.70 -8.61 -5.76
N PHE A 199 9.02 -7.48 -5.14
CA PHE A 199 9.44 -6.27 -5.86
C PHE A 199 10.71 -6.47 -6.69
N ASN A 200 11.64 -7.29 -6.22
CA ASN A 200 12.93 -7.52 -6.89
C ASN A 200 12.70 -8.28 -8.21
N GLN A 201 11.86 -9.32 -8.17
CA GLN A 201 11.42 -10.05 -9.36
C GLN A 201 10.60 -9.16 -10.31
N TRP A 202 9.66 -8.36 -9.77
CA TRP A 202 8.89 -7.40 -10.58
C TRP A 202 9.80 -6.40 -11.30
N HIS A 203 10.85 -5.95 -10.64
CA HIS A 203 11.79 -5.00 -11.21
C HIS A 203 12.55 -5.60 -12.41
N TYR A 204 13.10 -6.81 -12.30
CA TYR A 204 13.96 -7.37 -13.35
C TYR A 204 13.26 -8.30 -14.34
N SER A 205 12.33 -9.15 -13.89
CA SER A 205 11.76 -10.22 -14.71
C SER A 205 10.50 -9.77 -15.44
N GLN A 206 10.60 -9.61 -16.76
CA GLN A 206 9.42 -9.37 -17.62
C GLN A 206 8.44 -10.54 -17.55
N GLN A 207 8.94 -11.77 -17.53
CA GLN A 207 8.12 -12.97 -17.37
C GLN A 207 7.31 -12.91 -16.07
N TYR A 208 7.93 -12.53 -14.95
CA TYR A 208 7.22 -12.37 -13.69
C TYR A 208 6.12 -11.30 -13.77
N ARG A 209 6.35 -10.20 -14.51
CA ARG A 209 5.30 -9.20 -14.75
C ARG A 209 4.15 -9.73 -15.62
N GLN A 210 4.42 -10.59 -16.60
CA GLN A 210 3.39 -11.27 -17.40
C GLN A 210 2.54 -12.22 -16.55
N GLU A 211 3.19 -12.98 -15.67
CA GLU A 211 2.52 -13.87 -14.71
C GLU A 211 1.62 -13.06 -13.76
N LEU A 212 2.13 -11.95 -13.20
CA LEU A 212 1.35 -11.06 -12.36
C LEU A 212 0.14 -10.45 -13.09
N ALA A 213 0.31 -10.01 -14.34
CA ALA A 213 -0.79 -9.48 -15.15
C ALA A 213 -1.88 -10.55 -15.38
N THR A 214 -1.46 -11.78 -15.66
CA THR A 214 -2.38 -12.92 -15.80
C THR A 214 -3.14 -13.19 -14.51
N SER A 215 -2.45 -13.23 -13.36
CA SER A 215 -3.09 -13.44 -12.04
C SER A 215 -4.02 -12.29 -11.62
N LEU A 216 -3.73 -11.06 -12.07
CA LEU A 216 -4.61 -9.90 -11.86
C LEU A 216 -5.73 -9.81 -12.90
N GLU A 217 -5.79 -10.73 -13.87
CA GLU A 217 -6.72 -10.73 -14.99
C GLU A 217 -6.70 -9.40 -15.76
N ILE A 218 -5.51 -8.86 -16.03
CA ILE A 218 -5.30 -7.66 -16.84
C ILE A 218 -4.45 -8.00 -18.06
N GLU A 219 -4.68 -7.29 -19.16
CA GLU A 219 -3.89 -7.48 -20.38
C GLU A 219 -2.46 -6.97 -20.16
N PHE A 220 -1.48 -7.78 -20.56
CA PHE A 220 -0.07 -7.41 -20.42
C PHE A 220 0.43 -6.63 -21.64
N THR A 221 0.89 -5.41 -21.40
CA THR A 221 1.55 -4.53 -22.37
C THR A 221 2.92 -4.04 -21.89
N ASP A 222 3.24 -4.30 -20.62
CA ASP A 222 4.36 -3.75 -19.85
C ASP A 222 4.44 -2.21 -19.78
N ALA A 223 3.39 -1.51 -20.23
CA ALA A 223 3.30 -0.06 -20.14
C ALA A 223 3.43 0.44 -18.69
N GLY A 224 3.95 1.65 -18.53
CA GLY A 224 4.12 2.29 -17.22
C GLY A 224 5.31 1.78 -16.39
N ARG A 225 6.03 0.73 -16.82
CA ARG A 225 7.22 0.21 -16.12
C ARG A 225 8.33 1.25 -15.96
N GLU A 226 8.50 2.11 -16.96
CA GLU A 226 9.57 3.11 -17.01
C GLU A 226 9.18 4.48 -16.43
N GLN A 227 7.92 4.65 -16.00
CA GLN A 227 7.40 5.93 -15.52
C GLN A 227 7.75 6.16 -14.05
N ILE A 228 8.28 7.33 -13.74
CA ILE A 228 8.52 7.81 -12.37
C ILE A 228 7.48 8.90 -12.07
N LYS A 229 6.55 8.62 -11.15
CA LYS A 229 5.58 9.65 -10.74
C LYS A 229 6.29 10.85 -10.09
N GLY A 230 6.05 12.05 -10.62
CA GLY A 230 6.67 13.28 -10.12
C GLY A 230 6.04 13.90 -8.86
N TYR A 231 4.82 13.50 -8.48
CA TYR A 231 4.20 13.98 -7.23
C TYR A 231 4.72 13.19 -6.02
N GLY A 232 5.28 13.91 -5.03
CA GLY A 232 5.89 13.33 -3.81
C GLY A 232 7.42 13.35 -3.77
N GLY A 233 8.07 14.09 -4.70
CA GLY A 233 9.53 14.24 -4.74
C GLY A 233 10.28 13.12 -5.46
N GLY A 234 9.56 12.15 -6.04
CA GLY A 234 10.14 10.92 -6.57
C GLY A 234 10.50 9.96 -5.42
N SER A 235 10.06 8.70 -5.51
CA SER A 235 10.57 7.65 -4.60
C SER A 235 12.05 7.29 -4.88
N SER A 236 12.61 7.92 -5.91
CA SER A 236 13.98 7.82 -6.39
C SER A 236 14.76 9.03 -5.90
N PHE A 237 15.92 8.80 -5.29
CA PHE A 237 16.81 9.85 -4.78
C PHE A 237 17.25 10.85 -5.87
N ASP A 238 17.16 10.43 -7.15
CA ASP A 238 17.48 11.22 -8.33
C ASP A 238 16.34 12.17 -8.79
N GLY A 239 15.20 12.20 -8.08
CA GLY A 239 14.03 12.98 -8.47
C GLY A 239 13.36 12.46 -9.74
N CYS A 240 12.77 13.37 -10.55
CA CYS A 240 12.16 13.03 -11.84
C CYS A 240 13.17 12.96 -13.00
N LYS A 241 14.48 13.02 -12.73
CA LYS A 241 15.53 13.15 -13.75
C LYS A 241 15.63 11.94 -14.69
N LEU A 242 15.14 10.79 -14.25
CA LEU A 242 15.13 9.53 -15.00
C LEU A 242 13.70 9.06 -15.31
N ASP A 243 12.73 9.97 -15.36
CA ASP A 243 11.38 9.62 -15.83
C ASP A 243 11.47 9.10 -17.28
N GLY A 244 10.83 7.96 -17.54
CA GLY A 244 10.98 7.20 -18.79
C GLY A 244 12.19 6.26 -18.83
N ARG A 245 13.00 6.18 -17.76
CA ARG A 245 14.20 5.32 -17.63
C ARG A 245 14.29 4.71 -16.22
N ALA A 246 13.15 4.36 -15.62
CA ALA A 246 13.10 3.84 -14.26
C ALA A 246 13.85 2.50 -14.07
N SER A 247 14.05 1.71 -15.14
CA SER A 247 14.87 0.48 -15.11
C SER A 247 16.35 0.74 -14.86
N GLU A 248 16.83 1.95 -15.10
CA GLU A 248 18.26 2.30 -14.92
C GLU A 248 18.60 2.73 -13.50
N LEU A 249 17.60 2.85 -12.63
CA LEU A 249 17.81 3.20 -11.23
C LEU A 249 18.41 2.02 -10.49
N ASP A 250 19.57 2.24 -9.87
CA ASP A 250 20.20 1.24 -9.00
C ASP A 250 19.48 1.18 -7.64
N ILE A 251 18.29 0.61 -7.65
CA ILE A 251 17.46 0.52 -6.45
C ILE A 251 17.78 -0.74 -5.65
N LEU A 252 18.24 -1.82 -6.27
CA LEU A 252 18.50 -3.08 -5.57
C LEU A 252 19.89 -3.17 -4.92
N ASN A 253 20.70 -2.11 -5.01
CA ASN A 253 21.98 -2.02 -4.30
C ASN A 253 22.08 -0.81 -3.37
N ARG A 254 20.94 -0.24 -2.93
CA ARG A 254 20.92 0.91 -2.00
C ARG A 254 21.61 0.65 -0.67
N TRP A 255 21.64 -0.61 -0.23
CA TRP A 255 22.35 -1.03 0.99
C TRP A 255 23.86 -0.76 0.93
N GLN A 256 24.46 -0.68 -0.27
CA GLN A 256 25.91 -0.45 -0.43
C GLN A 256 26.37 0.89 0.17
N SER A 257 25.51 1.91 0.19
CA SER A 257 25.82 3.18 0.87
C SER A 257 26.02 3.04 2.38
N PHE A 258 25.60 1.92 2.97
CA PHE A 258 25.72 1.59 4.39
C PHE A 258 26.72 0.45 4.65
N GLU A 259 27.50 0.05 3.63
CA GLU A 259 28.41 -1.10 3.73
C GLU A 259 29.36 -0.99 4.92
N ASN A 260 29.86 0.21 5.22
CA ASN A 260 30.80 0.48 6.31
C ASN A 260 30.11 1.02 7.59
N ILE A 261 28.80 0.85 7.73
CA ILE A 261 28.03 1.34 8.88
C ILE A 261 27.59 0.16 9.74
N ASP A 262 28.36 -0.17 10.78
CA ASP A 262 28.11 -1.34 11.63
C ASP A 262 26.70 -1.36 12.22
N SER A 263 26.20 -0.20 12.66
CA SER A 263 24.87 -0.09 13.26
C SER A 263 23.72 -0.42 12.29
N PHE A 264 23.93 -0.26 10.98
CA PHE A 264 22.98 -0.69 9.95
C PHE A 264 22.92 -2.22 9.87
N TRP A 265 24.08 -2.89 9.87
CA TRP A 265 24.13 -4.35 9.83
C TRP A 265 23.60 -4.96 11.11
N GLN A 266 23.95 -4.41 12.28
CA GLN A 266 23.42 -4.87 13.56
C GLN A 266 21.88 -4.81 13.62
N LEU A 267 21.28 -3.78 13.03
CA LEU A 267 19.83 -3.65 12.91
C LEU A 267 19.21 -4.80 12.09
N LEU A 268 19.93 -5.33 11.09
CA LEU A 268 19.45 -6.37 10.17
C LEU A 268 19.84 -7.79 10.58
N LYS A 269 20.63 -7.98 11.65
CA LYS A 269 21.01 -9.31 12.20
C LYS A 269 19.87 -10.03 12.95
N ASP A 270 18.64 -9.52 12.92
CA ASP A 270 17.45 -10.16 13.50
C ASP A 270 17.18 -11.51 12.81
N GLU A 271 17.24 -12.62 13.56
CA GLU A 271 17.15 -13.98 13.00
C GLU A 271 15.83 -14.23 12.24
N GLU A 272 14.73 -13.69 12.75
CA GLU A 272 13.41 -13.82 12.13
C GLU A 272 13.35 -13.03 10.81
N LEU A 273 13.91 -11.82 10.79
CA LEU A 273 14.04 -11.00 9.57
C LEU A 273 14.85 -11.75 8.51
N VAL A 274 15.99 -12.32 8.89
CA VAL A 274 16.88 -13.08 7.99
C VAL A 274 16.16 -14.29 7.43
N ASN A 275 15.51 -15.09 8.28
CA ASN A 275 14.78 -16.28 7.85
C ASN A 275 13.70 -15.95 6.81
N TYR A 276 12.90 -14.91 7.06
CA TYR A 276 11.88 -14.48 6.12
C TYR A 276 12.46 -13.91 4.83
N ALA A 277 13.54 -13.13 4.92
CA ALA A 277 14.19 -12.57 3.73
C ALA A 277 14.73 -13.68 2.82
N GLU A 278 15.37 -14.70 3.38
CA GLU A 278 15.89 -15.86 2.62
C GLU A 278 14.76 -16.62 1.91
N ARG A 279 13.64 -16.86 2.59
CA ARG A 279 12.49 -17.60 2.03
C ARG A 279 11.76 -16.86 0.91
N ILE A 280 11.83 -15.52 0.87
CA ILE A 280 11.06 -14.71 -0.07
C ILE A 280 11.90 -14.24 -1.27
N PHE A 281 13.18 -13.92 -1.06
CA PHE A 281 14.01 -13.23 -2.05
C PHE A 281 15.19 -14.07 -2.57
N ASP A 282 15.35 -15.30 -2.08
CA ASP A 282 16.50 -16.18 -2.33
C ASP A 282 17.82 -15.66 -1.72
N ARG A 283 18.56 -16.57 -1.09
CA ARG A 283 19.79 -16.24 -0.36
C ARG A 283 20.90 -15.67 -1.25
N GLU A 284 20.98 -16.10 -2.50
CA GLU A 284 22.05 -15.72 -3.42
C GLU A 284 21.92 -14.29 -3.95
N THR A 285 20.75 -13.66 -3.80
CA THR A 285 20.47 -12.33 -4.37
C THR A 285 20.70 -11.19 -3.38
N LEU A 286 20.97 -11.48 -2.11
CA LEU A 286 21.04 -10.51 -1.02
C LEU A 286 22.36 -10.63 -0.22
N PRO A 287 22.82 -9.55 0.44
CA PRO A 287 24.13 -9.50 1.11
C PRO A 287 24.13 -10.19 2.49
N PHE A 288 23.66 -11.44 2.56
CA PHE A 288 23.63 -12.23 3.81
C PHE A 288 25.03 -12.54 4.35
N ASP A 289 26.06 -12.54 3.49
CA ASP A 289 27.46 -12.67 3.86
C ASP A 289 27.93 -11.58 4.83
N ARG A 290 27.32 -10.39 4.78
CA ARG A 290 27.63 -9.25 5.65
C ARG A 290 27.00 -9.32 7.03
N LEU A 291 26.10 -10.28 7.28
CA LEU A 291 25.49 -10.48 8.60
C LEU A 291 26.34 -11.37 9.52
N LYS A 292 27.43 -11.94 9.01
CA LYS A 292 28.40 -12.74 9.78
C LYS A 292 29.07 -11.93 10.90
#